data_AF-A0A2N5J6J5-F1
#
_entry.id   AF-A0A2N5J6J5-F1
#
_cell.length_a   1.000
_cell.length_b   1.000
_cell.length_c   1.000
_cell.angle_alpha   90.00
_cell.angle_beta   90.00
_cell.angle_gamma   90.00
#
_symmetry.space_group_name_H-M   'P 1'
#
loop_
_entity.id
_entity.type
_entity.pdbx_description
1 polymer ?
#
loop_
_entity_poly.entity_id
_entity_poly.type
_entity_poly.pdbx_seq_one_letter_code
_entity_poly.pdbx_strand_id
1 'polypeptide(L)'
;MFPKALGTPPRAFCYGDGMGMTNTMRGECKTPGGKLVAVTVDPGDAPTGAPAFATADGAPAPRVRVDGDFFVDADSDEHADALLRDIEHAIASVIAESPTTDAETIAAAVREAITRHPRARLVGTDAAAVAVAAARALTPPPSSGTDTAASLTLPPLAGAPAQRVGVVMTPDTDFASRWAALWPRLAIIHDEPRTPAEQMAVDERWAREVAAGARRPTLRIWEWSAPCVVVGRFQSIPDEVHEDVARAEGITVVRRCTGGGAMFIEPGNTITYSLYTPLDFVAGIDVASSYRLCDRWLVEALRGLGLDVRFAGLNDIASQYGKIGGAAQRRFPAPHAAAHGGAAAPVATDAPGAVLHHVTMAYDIDAAKMTRVLNVSGEKTSDKAVRSAVKRVDPLRSQTGMTRAEVVAHLLAYCRAQASRA
;
A
#
# COMPACT_ATOMS: atom_id res chain seq x y z
N MET A 1 14.95 56.91 15.89
CA MET A 1 13.59 57.46 16.10
C MET A 1 12.62 56.49 15.40
N PHE A 2 11.65 55.98 16.16
CA PHE A 2 10.61 54.93 15.94
C PHE A 2 10.04 54.68 14.51
N PRO A 3 9.26 53.59 14.27
CA PRO A 3 9.12 52.33 15.02
C PRO A 3 9.10 51.02 14.17
N LYS A 4 9.17 49.91 14.92
CA LYS A 4 8.88 48.50 14.58
C LYS A 4 7.44 48.29 14.06
N ALA A 5 7.26 47.43 13.06
CA ALA A 5 6.00 46.75 12.78
C ALA A 5 6.10 45.29 13.26
N LEU A 6 5.22 44.94 14.18
CA LEU A 6 5.05 43.61 14.76
C LEU A 6 4.45 42.66 13.71
N GLY A 7 5.12 41.51 13.51
CA GLY A 7 4.57 40.39 12.75
C GLY A 7 3.34 39.82 13.43
N THR A 8 2.28 39.64 12.67
CA THR A 8 1.05 38.96 13.08
C THR A 8 1.36 37.48 13.33
N PRO A 9 0.98 36.90 14.49
CA PRO A 9 1.12 35.45 14.70
C PRO A 9 0.16 34.67 13.78
N PRO A 10 0.46 33.40 13.46
CA PRO A 10 -0.43 32.57 12.65
C PRO A 10 -1.78 32.42 13.35
N ARG A 11 -2.86 32.78 12.65
CA ARG A 11 -4.23 32.54 13.09
C ARG A 11 -4.44 31.03 13.20
N ALA A 12 -4.84 30.58 14.39
CA ALA A 12 -5.51 29.31 14.57
C ALA A 12 -6.73 29.27 13.65
N PHE A 13 -6.80 28.27 12.77
CA PHE A 13 -8.01 27.99 12.00
C PHE A 13 -9.03 27.33 12.95
N CYS A 14 -9.87 28.15 13.57
CA CYS A 14 -11.14 27.69 14.10
C CYS A 14 -12.10 27.61 12.91
N TYR A 15 -12.32 26.41 12.37
CA TYR A 15 -13.52 26.16 11.56
C TYR A 15 -14.71 26.08 12.52
N GLY A 16 -15.56 27.09 12.47
CA GLY A 16 -16.85 27.09 13.13
C GLY A 16 -17.92 27.36 12.09
N ASP A 17 -18.59 26.31 11.64
CA ASP A 17 -20.01 26.32 11.31
C ASP A 17 -20.60 24.98 11.76
N GLY A 18 -21.64 25.06 12.58
CA GLY A 18 -22.13 23.99 13.44
C GLY A 18 -22.60 22.73 12.71
N MET A 19 -21.82 21.67 12.86
CA MET A 19 -22.25 20.27 12.75
C MET A 19 -21.27 19.48 13.64
N GLY A 20 -21.79 18.64 14.54
CA GLY A 20 -21.08 18.12 15.72
C GLY A 20 -19.63 17.68 15.45
N MET A 21 -18.68 18.24 16.20
CA MET A 21 -17.29 17.79 16.17
C MET A 21 -17.24 16.34 16.67
N THR A 22 -17.06 15.40 15.75
CA THR A 22 -16.69 14.03 16.10
C THR A 22 -15.31 14.09 16.75
N ASN A 23 -15.20 13.72 18.03
CA ASN A 23 -13.94 13.67 18.77
C ASN A 23 -13.10 12.46 18.33
N THR A 24 -12.84 12.38 17.03
CA THR A 24 -12.14 11.27 16.39
C THR A 24 -10.65 11.41 16.66
N MET A 25 -10.06 10.37 17.25
CA MET A 25 -8.65 10.34 17.61
C MET A 25 -7.88 9.43 16.67
N ARG A 26 -6.69 9.84 16.23
CA ARG A 26 -5.87 9.08 15.28
C ARG A 26 -4.44 8.97 15.76
N GLY A 27 -3.88 7.77 15.69
CA GLY A 27 -2.48 7.50 15.94
C GLY A 27 -1.89 6.67 14.81
N GLU A 28 -0.60 6.87 14.55
CA GLU A 28 0.12 6.21 13.46
C GLU A 28 1.39 5.58 14.00
N CYS A 29 1.83 4.47 13.38
CA CYS A 29 3.08 3.81 13.67
C CYS A 29 3.66 3.21 12.40
N LYS A 30 4.96 3.40 12.17
CA LYS A 30 5.67 2.79 11.05
C LYS A 30 6.61 1.69 11.54
N THR A 31 6.43 0.48 11.04
CA THR A 31 7.37 -0.61 11.31
C THR A 31 8.73 -0.29 10.65
N PRO A 32 9.87 -0.40 11.36
CA PRO A 32 11.19 -0.15 10.77
C PRO A 32 11.46 -1.00 9.53
N GLY A 33 11.74 -0.35 8.39
CA GLY A 33 11.90 -1.04 7.09
C GLY A 33 10.61 -1.65 6.53
N GLY A 34 9.47 -1.45 7.19
CA GLY A 34 8.15 -1.94 6.82
C GLY A 34 7.21 -0.82 6.36
N LYS A 35 5.97 -0.89 6.82
CA LYS A 35 4.81 -0.12 6.38
C LYS A 35 4.19 0.66 7.53
N LEU A 36 3.50 1.74 7.18
CA LEU A 36 2.71 2.55 8.08
C LEU A 36 1.37 1.85 8.35
N VAL A 37 1.00 1.79 9.62
CA VAL A 37 -0.36 1.52 10.08
C VAL A 37 -0.86 2.69 10.91
N ALA A 38 -2.15 2.97 10.79
CA ALA A 38 -2.86 3.97 11.55
C ALA A 38 -4.09 3.34 12.20
N VAL A 39 -4.43 3.85 13.38
CA VAL A 39 -5.63 3.48 14.10
C VAL A 39 -6.41 4.74 14.39
N THR A 40 -7.67 4.74 13.97
CA THR A 40 -8.63 5.80 14.25
C THR A 40 -9.65 5.28 15.24
N VAL A 41 -9.91 6.02 16.31
CA VAL A 41 -10.88 5.70 17.36
C VAL A 41 -11.91 6.82 17.41
N ASP A 42 -13.17 6.47 17.16
CA ASP A 42 -14.33 7.33 17.35
C ASP A 42 -15.11 6.84 18.59
N PRO A 43 -15.26 7.66 19.63
CA PRO A 43 -15.86 7.25 20.90
C PRO A 43 -17.35 6.88 20.81
N GLY A 44 -18.02 7.12 19.68
CA GLY A 44 -19.39 6.64 19.45
C GLY A 44 -20.49 7.64 19.81
N ASP A 45 -20.15 8.86 20.22
CA ASP A 45 -21.12 9.91 20.59
C ASP A 45 -21.84 10.55 19.39
N ALA A 46 -21.43 10.24 18.16
CA ALA A 46 -22.02 10.81 16.95
C ALA A 46 -22.92 9.80 16.19
N PRO A 47 -24.11 10.22 15.73
CA PRO A 47 -24.97 9.40 14.89
C PRO A 47 -24.35 9.26 13.50
N THR A 48 -23.69 8.14 13.26
CA THR A 48 -23.27 7.72 11.93
C THR A 48 -23.97 6.40 11.61
N GLY A 49 -24.45 6.24 10.37
CA GLY A 49 -25.29 5.12 9.93
C GLY A 49 -24.62 3.74 9.89
N ALA A 50 -23.55 3.52 10.66
CA ALA A 50 -22.87 2.23 10.82
C ALA A 50 -23.30 1.59 12.14
N PRO A 51 -23.57 0.27 12.19
CA PRO A 51 -24.00 -0.40 13.41
C PRO A 51 -22.88 -0.36 14.45
N ALA A 52 -23.15 0.22 15.62
CA ALA A 52 -22.31 0.06 16.80
C ALA A 52 -22.57 -1.32 17.42
N PHE A 53 -21.51 -2.05 17.79
CA PHE A 53 -21.66 -3.25 18.61
C PHE A 53 -21.90 -2.82 20.06
N ALA A 54 -22.91 -3.39 20.70
CA ALA A 54 -23.19 -3.12 22.10
C ALA A 54 -22.20 -3.89 22.98
N THR A 55 -21.61 -3.21 23.98
CA THR A 55 -20.86 -3.89 25.03
C THR A 55 -21.82 -4.70 25.92
N ALA A 56 -21.28 -5.62 26.74
CA ALA A 56 -22.08 -6.41 27.69
C ALA A 56 -22.94 -5.54 28.63
N ASP A 57 -22.53 -4.28 28.84
CA ASP A 57 -23.19 -3.30 29.71
C ASP A 57 -24.15 -2.36 28.96
N GLY A 58 -24.34 -2.55 27.64
CA GLY A 58 -25.26 -1.77 26.82
C GLY A 58 -24.77 -0.38 26.41
N ALA A 59 -23.51 -0.02 26.74
CA ALA A 59 -22.87 1.18 26.23
C ALA A 59 -22.42 0.99 24.77
N PRO A 60 -22.46 2.03 23.92
CA PRO A 60 -21.93 1.93 22.57
C PRO A 60 -20.41 1.72 22.64
N ALA A 61 -19.91 0.64 22.05
CA ALA A 61 -18.46 0.43 21.92
C ALA A 61 -17.86 1.52 21.00
N PRO A 62 -16.60 1.94 21.24
CA PRO A 62 -15.94 2.86 20.34
C PRO A 62 -15.80 2.22 18.94
N ARG A 63 -15.97 3.03 17.90
CA ARG A 63 -15.69 2.61 16.53
C ARG A 63 -14.19 2.72 16.30
N VAL A 64 -13.56 1.59 15.97
CA VAL A 64 -12.14 1.54 15.64
C VAL A 64 -11.99 1.24 14.15
N ARG A 65 -11.06 1.95 13.51
CA ARG A 65 -10.66 1.70 12.13
C ARG A 65 -9.14 1.53 12.04
N VAL A 66 -8.70 0.48 11.35
CA VAL A 66 -7.30 0.24 11.02
C VAL A 66 -7.08 0.50 9.54
N ASP A 67 -6.17 1.41 9.22
CA ASP A 67 -5.83 1.76 7.84
C ASP A 67 -4.32 1.99 7.69
N GLY A 68 -3.82 2.01 6.46
CA GLY A 68 -2.39 2.25 6.22
C GLY A 68 -1.89 1.77 4.87
N ASP A 69 -0.58 1.92 4.66
CA ASP A 69 0.08 1.52 3.41
C ASP A 69 0.58 0.06 3.42
N PHE A 70 0.16 -0.72 4.41
CA PHE A 70 0.41 -2.15 4.51
C PHE A 70 -0.31 -2.96 3.41
N PHE A 71 -0.02 -4.25 3.37
CA PHE A 71 -0.74 -5.21 2.53
C PHE A 71 -1.38 -6.28 3.41
N VAL A 72 -2.44 -6.88 2.89
CA VAL A 72 -3.03 -8.11 3.44
C VAL A 72 -2.86 -9.18 2.37
N ASP A 73 -2.12 -10.23 2.71
CA ASP A 73 -1.99 -11.41 1.87
C ASP A 73 -3.06 -12.41 2.30
N ALA A 74 -4.04 -12.65 1.44
CA ALA A 74 -5.16 -13.54 1.71
C ALA A 74 -5.61 -14.26 0.43
N ASP A 75 -6.26 -15.39 0.62
CA ASP A 75 -6.91 -16.18 -0.43
C ASP A 75 -8.38 -15.76 -0.63
N SER A 76 -8.85 -14.61 -0.14
CA SER A 76 -10.11 -14.00 -0.57
C SER A 76 -10.24 -12.58 -0.01
N ASP A 77 -11.15 -11.80 -0.58
CA ASP A 77 -11.51 -10.50 -0.02
C ASP A 77 -12.20 -10.64 1.33
N GLU A 78 -13.05 -11.66 1.47
CA GLU A 78 -13.76 -11.96 2.71
C GLU A 78 -12.78 -12.23 3.87
N HIS A 79 -11.75 -13.05 3.64
CA HIS A 79 -10.73 -13.33 4.68
C HIS A 79 -9.85 -12.12 4.97
N ALA A 80 -9.47 -11.33 3.96
CA ALA A 80 -8.72 -10.10 4.18
C ALA A 80 -9.52 -9.08 5.03
N ASP A 81 -10.79 -8.90 4.68
CA ASP A 81 -11.66 -7.95 5.37
C ASP A 81 -12.07 -8.49 6.75
N ALA A 82 -12.25 -9.81 6.92
CA ALA A 82 -12.52 -10.44 8.22
C ALA A 82 -11.36 -10.28 9.20
N LEU A 83 -10.11 -10.43 8.72
CA LEU A 83 -8.92 -10.17 9.52
C LEU A 83 -8.91 -8.74 10.06
N LEU A 84 -9.13 -7.73 9.21
CA LEU A 84 -9.14 -6.33 9.65
C LEU A 84 -10.30 -6.03 10.59
N ARG A 85 -11.51 -6.50 10.29
CA ARG A 85 -12.67 -6.34 11.18
C ARG A 85 -12.42 -6.93 12.56
N ASP A 86 -11.80 -8.11 12.64
CA ASP A 86 -11.54 -8.77 13.91
C ASP A 86 -10.43 -8.09 14.72
N ILE A 87 -9.45 -7.48 14.05
CA ILE A 87 -8.46 -6.62 14.70
C ILE A 87 -9.15 -5.35 15.26
N GLU A 88 -9.99 -4.70 14.45
CA GLU A 88 -10.75 -3.51 14.87
C GLU A 88 -11.65 -3.83 16.08
N HIS A 89 -12.38 -4.94 16.04
CA HIS A 89 -13.19 -5.41 17.17
C HIS A 89 -12.37 -5.72 18.42
N ALA A 90 -11.21 -6.36 18.27
CA ALA A 90 -10.34 -6.66 19.41
C ALA A 90 -9.86 -5.37 20.09
N ILE A 91 -9.42 -4.38 19.31
CA ILE A 91 -9.01 -3.07 19.84
C ILE A 91 -10.20 -2.36 20.51
N ALA A 92 -11.37 -2.34 19.85
CA ALA A 92 -12.57 -1.71 20.39
C ALA A 92 -13.00 -2.32 21.73
N SER A 93 -12.93 -3.65 21.84
CA SER A 93 -13.29 -4.39 23.06
C SER A 93 -12.36 -4.05 24.22
N VAL A 94 -11.04 -4.05 23.98
CA VAL A 94 -10.05 -3.68 25.01
C VAL A 94 -10.22 -2.23 25.47
N ILE A 95 -10.50 -1.29 24.56
CA ILE A 95 -10.74 0.12 24.91
C ILE A 95 -12.03 0.29 25.70
N ALA A 96 -13.09 -0.45 25.34
CA ALA A 96 -14.37 -0.40 26.04
C ALA A 96 -14.27 -0.91 27.48
N GLU A 97 -13.48 -1.97 27.71
CA GLU A 97 -13.24 -2.51 29.05
C GLU A 97 -12.33 -1.61 29.89
N SER A 98 -11.31 -1.01 29.28
CA SER A 98 -10.36 -0.12 29.95
C SER A 98 -9.87 0.99 29.02
N PRO A 99 -10.46 2.20 29.11
CA PRO A 99 -10.06 3.34 28.27
C PRO A 99 -8.58 3.78 28.43
N THR A 100 -7.96 3.44 29.57
CA THR A 100 -6.54 3.72 29.86
C THR A 100 -5.64 2.48 29.64
N THR A 101 -6.06 1.56 28.78
CA THR A 101 -5.30 0.34 28.45
C THR A 101 -3.92 0.66 27.88
N ASP A 102 -2.94 -0.22 28.14
CA ASP A 102 -1.60 -0.08 27.61
C ASP A 102 -1.44 -0.77 26.24
N ALA A 103 -0.34 -0.43 25.55
CA ALA A 103 -0.05 -0.97 24.23
C ALA A 103 0.24 -2.48 24.25
N GLU A 104 0.67 -3.08 25.36
CA GLU A 104 0.94 -4.52 25.42
C GLU A 104 -0.37 -5.32 25.47
N THR A 105 -1.36 -4.83 26.23
CA THR A 105 -2.70 -5.41 26.31
C THR A 105 -3.39 -5.35 24.95
N ILE A 106 -3.33 -4.20 24.27
CA ILE A 106 -3.84 -4.07 22.90
C ILE A 106 -3.09 -5.04 21.96
N ALA A 107 -1.76 -5.12 22.04
CA ALA A 107 -0.97 -6.01 21.18
C ALA A 107 -1.33 -7.49 21.39
N ALA A 108 -1.60 -7.91 22.63
CA ALA A 108 -2.03 -9.28 22.93
C ALA A 108 -3.37 -9.61 22.27
N ALA A 109 -4.37 -8.73 22.40
CA ALA A 109 -5.68 -8.91 21.78
C ALA A 109 -5.59 -8.92 20.23
N VAL A 110 -4.77 -8.03 19.65
CA VAL A 110 -4.54 -8.00 18.20
C VAL A 110 -3.84 -9.28 17.71
N ARG A 111 -2.86 -9.81 18.47
CA ARG A 111 -2.21 -11.09 18.13
C ARG A 111 -3.21 -12.24 18.13
N GLU A 112 -4.09 -12.30 19.14
CA GLU A 112 -5.14 -13.31 19.20
C GLU A 112 -6.15 -13.16 18.06
N ALA A 113 -6.52 -11.94 17.69
CA ALA A 113 -7.35 -11.71 16.51
C ALA A 113 -6.67 -12.25 15.23
N ILE A 114 -5.39 -11.95 15.04
CA ILE A 114 -4.63 -12.42 13.87
C ILE A 114 -4.55 -13.96 13.81
N THR A 115 -4.36 -14.66 14.94
CA THR A 115 -4.23 -16.14 14.94
C THR A 115 -5.51 -16.86 14.53
N ARG A 116 -6.69 -16.22 14.64
CA ARG A 116 -7.97 -16.74 14.15
C ARG A 116 -8.09 -16.76 12.62
N HIS A 117 -7.15 -16.12 11.90
CA HIS A 117 -7.15 -16.00 10.45
C HIS A 117 -5.94 -16.68 9.79
N PRO A 118 -5.85 -18.02 9.76
CA PRO A 118 -4.70 -18.73 9.16
C PRO A 118 -4.57 -18.53 7.64
N ARG A 119 -5.62 -17.98 6.99
CA ARG A 119 -5.69 -17.73 5.54
C ARG A 119 -5.47 -16.27 5.15
N ALA A 120 -5.22 -15.39 6.13
CA ALA A 120 -4.93 -13.99 5.88
C ALA A 120 -3.77 -13.51 6.76
N ARG A 121 -2.90 -12.67 6.23
CA ARG A 121 -1.72 -12.17 6.94
C ARG A 121 -1.47 -10.70 6.65
N LEU A 122 -1.21 -9.92 7.69
CA LEU A 122 -0.66 -8.57 7.56
C LEU A 122 0.78 -8.63 7.04
N VAL A 123 1.08 -7.81 6.05
CA VAL A 123 2.42 -7.72 5.45
C VAL A 123 2.91 -6.28 5.52
N GLY A 124 4.10 -6.13 6.10
CA GLY A 124 4.75 -4.84 6.31
C GLY A 124 4.38 -4.15 7.62
N THR A 125 3.39 -4.65 8.34
CA THR A 125 3.04 -4.23 9.70
C THR A 125 2.79 -5.47 10.57
N ASP A 126 2.64 -5.28 11.88
CA ASP A 126 2.40 -6.33 12.86
C ASP A 126 1.52 -5.84 14.02
N ALA A 127 1.15 -6.76 14.91
CA ALA A 127 0.31 -6.46 16.06
C ALA A 127 0.90 -5.38 16.99
N ALA A 128 2.23 -5.32 17.11
CA ALA A 128 2.88 -4.34 17.97
C ALA A 128 2.75 -2.93 17.38
N ALA A 129 2.98 -2.77 16.07
CA ALA A 129 2.80 -1.50 15.39
C ALA A 129 1.34 -1.02 15.43
N VAL A 130 0.38 -1.93 15.22
CA VAL A 130 -1.06 -1.64 15.36
C VAL A 130 -1.37 -1.15 16.78
N ALA A 131 -0.84 -1.82 17.81
CA ALA A 131 -1.09 -1.45 19.19
C ALA A 131 -0.45 -0.11 19.59
N VAL A 132 0.76 0.18 19.09
CA VAL A 132 1.39 1.50 19.27
C VAL A 132 0.56 2.60 18.61
N ALA A 133 0.05 2.36 17.39
CA ALA A 133 -0.83 3.30 16.71
C ALA A 133 -2.13 3.52 17.49
N ALA A 134 -2.74 2.47 18.04
CA ALA A 134 -3.92 2.57 18.89
C ALA A 134 -3.65 3.35 20.19
N ALA A 135 -2.57 3.04 20.90
CA ALA A 135 -2.19 3.75 22.13
C ALA A 135 -1.88 5.23 21.87
N ARG A 136 -1.27 5.55 20.72
CA ARG A 136 -1.05 6.93 20.26
C ARG A 136 -2.36 7.65 19.96
N ALA A 137 -3.37 6.96 19.42
CA ALA A 137 -4.69 7.55 19.22
C ALA A 137 -5.33 7.93 20.57
N LEU A 138 -5.19 7.08 21.59
CA LEU A 138 -5.78 7.33 22.92
C LEU A 138 -5.04 8.38 23.76
N THR A 139 -3.81 8.75 23.37
CA THR A 139 -3.00 9.72 24.10
C THR A 139 -2.99 11.06 23.34
N PRO A 140 -3.58 12.14 23.88
CA PRO A 140 -3.52 13.43 23.21
C PRO A 140 -2.07 13.93 23.11
N PRO A 141 -1.68 14.65 22.03
CA PRO A 141 -0.40 15.32 21.98
C PRO A 141 -0.30 16.32 23.15
N PRO A 142 0.89 16.50 23.76
CA PRO A 142 1.02 17.39 24.90
C PRO A 142 0.53 18.79 24.55
N SER A 143 -0.42 19.31 25.33
CA SER A 143 -0.93 20.68 25.20
C SER A 143 0.23 21.66 25.40
N SER A 144 0.43 22.56 24.43
CA SER A 144 1.46 23.59 24.39
C SER A 144 1.83 24.17 25.76
N GLY A 145 3.07 23.91 26.20
CA GLY A 145 3.65 24.50 27.40
C GLY A 145 5.04 23.96 27.68
N THR A 146 6.06 24.75 27.35
CA THR A 146 7.51 24.55 27.58
C THR A 146 8.25 23.58 26.64
N ASP A 147 9.19 24.17 25.89
CA ASP A 147 10.27 23.51 25.16
C ASP A 147 11.01 22.51 26.06
N THR A 148 10.63 21.24 25.98
CA THR A 148 11.59 20.14 25.99
C THR A 148 11.11 19.12 24.98
N ALA A 149 11.89 18.93 23.91
CA ALA A 149 11.75 17.83 22.98
C ALA A 149 12.07 16.51 23.70
N ALA A 150 11.19 16.07 24.59
CA ALA A 150 11.15 14.69 25.03
C ALA A 150 10.37 13.92 23.96
N SER A 151 11.11 13.43 22.97
CA SER A 151 10.66 12.31 22.14
C SER A 151 10.16 11.22 23.08
N LEU A 152 8.84 11.07 23.21
CA LEU A 152 8.22 9.90 23.83
C LEU A 152 8.41 8.72 22.85
N THR A 153 9.67 8.33 22.68
CA THR A 153 10.02 6.97 22.31
C THR A 153 9.57 6.11 23.47
N LEU A 154 8.34 5.60 23.37
CA LEU A 154 7.95 4.42 24.13
C LEU A 154 9.08 3.39 23.89
N PRO A 155 9.61 2.76 24.96
CA PRO A 155 10.56 1.69 24.78
C PRO A 155 9.94 0.68 23.81
N PRO A 156 10.72 0.09 22.88
CA PRO A 156 10.20 -0.97 22.05
C PRO A 156 9.59 -2.00 23.01
N LEU A 157 8.27 -2.22 22.91
CA LEU A 157 7.62 -3.36 23.54
C LEU A 157 8.48 -4.55 23.19
N ALA A 158 8.83 -5.36 24.18
CA ALA A 158 9.64 -6.55 23.98
C ALA A 158 8.85 -7.50 23.06
N GLY A 159 8.96 -7.25 21.76
CA GLY A 159 8.38 -8.10 20.76
C GLY A 159 9.02 -9.46 20.93
N ALA A 160 8.19 -10.50 20.96
CA ALA A 160 8.62 -11.76 20.36
C ALA A 160 9.38 -11.39 19.08
N PRO A 161 10.61 -11.90 18.88
CA PRO A 161 11.49 -11.44 17.80
C PRO A 161 10.63 -11.34 16.57
N ALA A 162 10.48 -10.13 16.00
CA ALA A 162 9.72 -9.89 14.77
C ALA A 162 10.05 -11.06 13.90
N GLN A 163 9.09 -11.99 13.74
CA GLN A 163 9.40 -13.37 13.40
C GLN A 163 10.36 -13.23 12.25
N ARG A 164 11.66 -13.52 12.50
CA ARG A 164 12.65 -13.48 11.43
C ARG A 164 12.17 -14.69 10.66
N VAL A 165 11.21 -14.46 9.76
CA VAL A 165 10.83 -15.36 8.71
C VAL A 165 12.20 -15.70 8.21
N GLY A 166 12.65 -16.92 8.50
CA GLY A 166 13.88 -17.41 7.94
C GLY A 166 13.65 -17.19 6.48
N VAL A 167 14.27 -16.16 5.92
CA VAL A 167 14.19 -15.90 4.49
C VAL A 167 14.98 -17.08 3.98
N VAL A 168 14.27 -18.16 3.69
CA VAL A 168 14.81 -19.21 2.85
C VAL A 168 15.05 -18.46 1.56
N MET A 169 16.29 -17.98 1.41
CA MET A 169 16.71 -17.25 0.24
C MET A 169 16.49 -18.21 -0.90
N THR A 170 15.40 -17.98 -1.62
CA THR A 170 15.11 -18.78 -2.81
C THR A 170 16.27 -18.53 -3.76
N PRO A 171 17.01 -19.56 -4.17
CA PRO A 171 18.19 -19.36 -5.01
C PRO A 171 17.80 -18.65 -6.31
N ASP A 172 18.66 -17.76 -6.81
CA ASP A 172 18.43 -17.07 -8.09
C ASP A 172 18.18 -18.06 -9.27
N THR A 173 18.65 -19.31 -9.15
CA THR A 173 18.41 -20.38 -10.13
C THR A 173 16.94 -20.80 -10.20
N ASP A 174 16.21 -20.81 -9.08
CA ASP A 174 14.77 -21.14 -9.04
C ASP A 174 13.97 -20.05 -9.76
N PHE A 175 14.26 -18.78 -9.47
CA PHE A 175 13.60 -17.65 -10.13
C PHE A 175 13.82 -17.67 -11.65
N ALA A 176 15.03 -18.02 -12.09
CA ALA A 176 15.35 -18.08 -13.52
C ALA A 176 14.55 -19.19 -14.20
N SER A 177 14.44 -20.34 -13.54
CA SER A 177 13.67 -21.50 -14.03
C SER A 177 12.18 -21.19 -14.13
N ARG A 178 11.61 -20.50 -13.13
CA ARG A 178 10.20 -20.06 -13.16
C ARG A 178 9.92 -19.09 -14.30
N TRP A 179 10.80 -18.12 -14.52
CA TRP A 179 10.68 -17.20 -15.66
C TRP A 179 10.85 -17.92 -17.00
N ALA A 180 11.82 -18.84 -17.13
CA ALA A 180 12.00 -19.64 -18.33
C ALA A 180 10.74 -20.46 -18.69
N ALA A 181 10.03 -21.00 -17.69
CA ALA A 181 8.76 -21.69 -17.91
C ALA A 181 7.60 -20.73 -18.27
N LEU A 182 7.62 -19.50 -17.77
CA LEU A 182 6.57 -18.50 -18.01
C LEU A 182 6.69 -17.82 -19.38
N TRP A 183 7.92 -17.50 -19.82
CA TRP A 183 8.18 -16.71 -21.04
C TRP A 183 7.44 -17.20 -22.30
N PRO A 184 7.44 -18.51 -22.66
CA PRO A 184 6.76 -18.98 -23.87
C PRO A 184 5.24 -18.80 -23.84
N ARG A 185 4.66 -18.70 -22.65
CA ARG A 185 3.21 -18.62 -22.43
C ARG A 185 2.73 -17.20 -22.17
N LEU A 186 3.64 -16.29 -21.80
CA LEU A 186 3.37 -14.91 -21.46
C LEU A 186 2.95 -14.08 -22.68
N ALA A 187 1.80 -13.43 -22.62
CA ALA A 187 1.42 -12.40 -23.58
C ALA A 187 2.09 -11.07 -23.19
N ILE A 188 2.77 -10.41 -24.13
CA ILE A 188 3.39 -9.09 -23.91
C ILE A 188 2.56 -8.05 -24.64
N ILE A 189 1.99 -7.10 -23.88
CA ILE A 189 1.07 -6.07 -24.38
C ILE A 189 1.66 -4.70 -24.06
N HIS A 190 1.78 -3.83 -25.07
CA HIS A 190 1.86 -2.39 -24.86
C HIS A 190 0.48 -1.83 -25.13
N ASP A 191 -0.16 -1.34 -24.08
CA ASP A 191 -1.55 -0.93 -24.10
C ASP A 191 -1.71 0.56 -24.37
N GLU A 192 -2.90 0.95 -24.80
CA GLU A 192 -3.26 2.35 -24.98
C GLU A 192 -3.43 3.10 -23.63
N PRO A 193 -3.25 4.43 -23.60
CA PRO A 193 -3.59 5.23 -22.43
C PRO A 193 -5.07 5.13 -22.10
N ARG A 194 -5.40 4.87 -20.84
CA ARG A 194 -6.80 4.80 -20.34
C ARG A 194 -7.02 5.69 -19.14
N THR A 195 -8.30 5.98 -18.85
CA THR A 195 -8.67 6.78 -17.69
C THR A 195 -8.26 6.08 -16.39
N PRO A 196 -8.04 6.82 -15.29
CA PRO A 196 -7.67 6.23 -14.02
C PRO A 196 -8.61 5.10 -13.55
N ALA A 197 -9.92 5.29 -13.70
CA ALA A 197 -10.92 4.29 -13.31
C ALA A 197 -10.86 3.03 -14.19
N GLU A 198 -10.71 3.20 -15.51
CA GLU A 198 -10.55 2.07 -16.44
C GLU A 198 -9.29 1.27 -16.13
N GLN A 199 -8.20 1.92 -15.74
CA GLN A 199 -6.98 1.21 -15.37
C GLN A 199 -7.19 0.30 -14.15
N MET A 200 -7.90 0.78 -13.13
CA MET A 200 -8.22 -0.05 -11.95
C MET A 200 -9.12 -1.23 -12.33
N ALA A 201 -10.12 -1.00 -13.18
CA ALA A 201 -11.04 -2.03 -13.63
C ALA A 201 -10.35 -3.09 -14.53
N VAL A 202 -9.42 -2.68 -15.39
CA VAL A 202 -8.65 -3.59 -16.25
C VAL A 202 -7.73 -4.47 -15.41
N ASP A 203 -6.99 -3.88 -14.46
CA ASP A 203 -6.08 -4.63 -13.58
C ASP A 203 -6.82 -5.74 -12.83
N GLU A 204 -7.95 -5.41 -12.21
CA GLU A 204 -8.74 -6.40 -11.48
C GLU A 204 -9.37 -7.45 -12.41
N ARG A 205 -9.98 -7.03 -13.52
CA ARG A 205 -10.63 -7.95 -14.47
C ARG A 205 -9.63 -8.94 -15.05
N TRP A 206 -8.48 -8.47 -15.54
CA TRP A 206 -7.49 -9.35 -16.16
C TRP A 206 -6.85 -10.30 -15.16
N ALA A 207 -6.63 -9.86 -13.91
CA ALA A 207 -6.18 -10.76 -12.85
C ALA A 207 -7.20 -11.87 -12.58
N ARG A 208 -8.49 -11.55 -12.53
CA ARG A 208 -9.58 -12.55 -12.38
C ARG A 208 -9.69 -13.48 -13.58
N GLU A 209 -9.52 -12.97 -14.80
CA GLU A 209 -9.53 -13.79 -16.02
C GLU A 209 -8.34 -14.76 -16.06
N VAL A 210 -7.14 -14.34 -15.65
CA VAL A 210 -5.99 -15.24 -15.50
C VAL A 210 -6.28 -16.26 -14.40
N ALA A 211 -6.87 -15.82 -13.28
CA ALA A 211 -7.18 -16.72 -12.16
C ALA A 211 -8.16 -17.82 -12.55
N ALA A 212 -9.11 -17.52 -13.42
CA ALA A 212 -10.07 -18.46 -13.99
C ALA A 212 -9.51 -19.31 -15.15
N GLY A 213 -8.29 -19.04 -15.62
CA GLY A 213 -7.72 -19.67 -16.82
C GLY A 213 -8.32 -19.18 -18.15
N ALA A 214 -9.15 -18.12 -18.11
CA ALA A 214 -9.78 -17.52 -19.28
C ALA A 214 -8.86 -16.55 -20.05
N ARG A 215 -7.76 -16.12 -19.42
CA ARG A 215 -6.72 -15.27 -20.01
C ARG A 215 -5.35 -15.91 -19.84
N ARG A 216 -4.52 -15.79 -20.88
CA ARG A 216 -3.10 -16.15 -20.81
C ARG A 216 -2.39 -15.29 -19.76
N PRO A 217 -1.34 -15.81 -19.07
CA PRO A 217 -0.46 -14.97 -18.28
C PRO A 217 0.00 -13.77 -19.12
N THR A 218 0.00 -12.57 -18.56
CA THR A 218 0.17 -11.34 -19.33
C THR A 218 1.12 -10.37 -18.63
N LEU A 219 2.05 -9.77 -19.37
CA LEU A 219 2.80 -8.59 -18.98
C LEU A 219 2.31 -7.43 -19.84
N ARG A 220 1.74 -6.42 -19.18
CA ARG A 220 1.09 -5.26 -19.78
C ARG A 220 1.84 -4.00 -19.37
N ILE A 221 2.47 -3.30 -20.31
CA ILE A 221 2.98 -1.94 -20.11
C ILE A 221 1.90 -0.97 -20.57
N TRP A 222 1.55 0.02 -19.74
CA TRP A 222 0.39 0.88 -19.98
C TRP A 222 0.56 2.29 -19.39
N GLU A 223 -0.28 3.23 -19.86
CA GLU A 223 -0.21 4.64 -19.48
C GLU A 223 -1.54 5.23 -18.97
N TRP A 224 -1.44 6.36 -18.28
CA TRP A 224 -2.57 7.14 -17.76
C TRP A 224 -2.99 8.21 -18.77
N SER A 225 -4.29 8.31 -19.06
CA SER A 225 -4.83 9.36 -19.93
C SER A 225 -5.19 10.65 -19.17
N ALA A 226 -5.26 10.62 -17.84
CA ALA A 226 -5.57 11.78 -17.00
C ALA A 226 -4.79 11.78 -15.66
N PRO A 227 -4.57 12.95 -15.03
CA PRO A 227 -3.96 13.06 -13.71
C PRO A 227 -4.79 12.36 -12.62
N CYS A 228 -4.12 11.68 -11.70
CA CYS A 228 -4.81 11.03 -10.60
C CYS A 228 -3.96 10.87 -9.33
N VAL A 229 -4.66 10.64 -8.22
CA VAL A 229 -4.11 9.98 -7.04
C VAL A 229 -4.65 8.56 -6.99
N VAL A 230 -3.75 7.58 -6.92
CA VAL A 230 -4.10 6.17 -6.73
C VAL A 230 -3.86 5.79 -5.27
N VAL A 231 -4.94 5.51 -4.54
CA VAL A 231 -4.91 5.15 -3.12
C VAL A 231 -4.95 3.62 -2.97
N GLY A 232 -4.14 3.08 -2.06
CA GLY A 232 -4.11 1.63 -1.78
C GLY A 232 -5.39 1.13 -1.15
N ARG A 233 -5.69 -0.17 -1.31
CA ARG A 233 -6.92 -0.82 -0.83
C ARG A 233 -7.23 -0.51 0.64
N PHE A 234 -6.22 -0.55 1.51
CA PHE A 234 -6.36 -0.42 2.97
C PHE A 234 -6.10 0.99 3.50
N GLN A 235 -5.90 1.98 2.62
CA GLN A 235 -5.67 3.37 3.04
C GLN A 235 -6.99 4.16 3.15
N SER A 236 -7.03 5.11 4.07
CA SER A 236 -8.10 6.11 4.15
C SER A 236 -7.88 7.22 3.11
N ILE A 237 -8.89 7.54 2.29
CA ILE A 237 -8.76 8.63 1.28
C ILE A 237 -8.63 10.00 1.96
N PRO A 238 -9.51 10.38 2.92
CA PRO A 238 -9.42 11.67 3.59
C PRO A 238 -8.08 11.91 4.31
N ASP A 239 -7.44 10.83 4.80
CA ASP A 239 -6.16 10.93 5.50
C ASP A 239 -4.94 10.97 4.56
N GLU A 240 -5.10 10.62 3.29
CA GLU A 240 -4.00 10.54 2.32
C GLU A 240 -4.09 11.61 1.23
N VAL A 241 -5.25 12.24 1.04
CA VAL A 241 -5.52 13.17 -0.07
C VAL A 241 -6.27 14.39 0.42
N HIS A 242 -5.79 15.58 0.05
CA HIS A 242 -6.56 16.81 0.13
C HIS A 242 -7.60 16.82 -1.01
N GLU A 243 -8.75 16.16 -0.80
CA GLU A 243 -9.76 15.94 -1.85
C GLU A 243 -10.27 17.23 -2.50
N ASP A 244 -10.40 18.31 -1.72
CA ASP A 244 -10.80 19.62 -2.26
C ASP A 244 -9.75 20.22 -3.19
N VAL A 245 -8.46 20.06 -2.86
CA VAL A 245 -7.34 20.49 -3.70
C VAL A 245 -7.27 19.62 -4.95
N ALA A 246 -7.41 18.29 -4.80
CA ALA A 246 -7.43 17.37 -5.93
C ALA A 246 -8.56 17.74 -6.91
N ARG A 247 -9.77 18.01 -6.39
CA ARG A 247 -10.92 18.44 -7.21
C ARG A 247 -10.67 19.77 -7.91
N ALA A 248 -10.15 20.77 -7.20
CA ALA A 248 -9.85 22.08 -7.77
C ALA A 248 -8.77 22.03 -8.87
N GLU A 249 -7.80 21.13 -8.75
CA GLU A 249 -6.73 20.93 -9.73
C GLU A 249 -7.08 19.89 -10.83
N GLY A 250 -8.32 19.37 -10.87
CA GLY A 250 -8.78 18.43 -11.89
C GLY A 250 -8.15 17.03 -11.80
N ILE A 251 -7.73 16.62 -10.60
CA ILE A 251 -7.07 15.34 -10.33
C ILE A 251 -8.10 14.33 -9.84
N THR A 252 -8.18 13.19 -10.52
CA THR A 252 -9.10 12.11 -10.13
C THR A 252 -8.53 11.31 -8.96
N VAL A 253 -9.32 10.98 -7.95
CA VAL A 253 -8.92 10.06 -6.88
C VAL A 253 -9.51 8.68 -7.17
N VAL A 254 -8.66 7.66 -7.28
CA VAL A 254 -9.09 6.26 -7.50
C VAL A 254 -8.46 5.33 -6.47
N ARG A 255 -9.14 4.22 -6.17
CA ARG A 255 -8.64 3.17 -5.29
C ARG A 255 -8.25 1.95 -6.11
N ARG A 256 -7.04 1.41 -5.88
CA ARG A 256 -6.60 0.15 -6.50
C ARG A 256 -6.97 -1.05 -5.65
N CYS A 257 -7.08 -2.21 -6.29
CA CYS A 257 -7.47 -3.46 -5.65
C CYS A 257 -6.36 -4.10 -4.77
N THR A 258 -5.13 -3.59 -4.85
CA THR A 258 -3.95 -4.01 -4.07
C THR A 258 -3.69 -3.07 -2.88
N GLY A 259 -2.91 -3.50 -1.89
CA GLY A 259 -2.42 -2.62 -0.80
C GLY A 259 -1.34 -1.61 -1.26
N GLY A 260 -0.58 -1.07 -0.31
CA GLY A 260 0.50 -0.09 -0.56
C GLY A 260 0.07 1.37 -0.39
N GLY A 261 1.01 2.31 -0.59
CA GLY A 261 0.78 3.74 -0.35
C GLY A 261 0.10 4.49 -1.50
N ALA A 262 -0.27 5.74 -1.23
CA ALA A 262 -0.88 6.62 -2.22
C ALA A 262 0.17 7.11 -3.22
N MET A 263 -0.22 7.21 -4.49
CA MET A 263 0.67 7.66 -5.57
C MET A 263 0.02 8.80 -6.35
N PHE A 264 0.76 9.88 -6.53
CA PHE A 264 0.38 10.98 -7.41
C PHE A 264 0.92 10.74 -8.82
N ILE A 265 0.06 10.88 -9.83
CA ILE A 265 0.36 10.50 -11.21
C ILE A 265 -0.15 11.58 -12.16
N GLU A 266 0.66 11.89 -13.17
CA GLU A 266 0.27 12.70 -14.31
C GLU A 266 0.61 11.94 -15.61
N PRO A 267 -0.17 12.13 -16.68
CA PRO A 267 0.17 11.57 -17.97
C PRO A 267 1.62 11.93 -18.37
N GLY A 268 2.40 10.92 -18.72
CA GLY A 268 3.80 11.11 -19.12
C GLY A 268 4.83 11.14 -17.99
N ASN A 269 4.44 11.28 -16.72
CA ASN A 269 5.41 11.35 -15.61
C ASN A 269 5.77 9.98 -15.00
N THR A 270 5.13 8.92 -15.48
CA THR A 270 5.37 7.54 -15.01
C THR A 270 5.51 6.55 -16.17
N ILE A 271 6.18 5.44 -15.86
CA ILE A 271 6.13 4.20 -16.63
C ILE A 271 5.48 3.15 -15.72
N THR A 272 4.38 2.57 -16.17
CA THR A 272 3.60 1.61 -15.37
C THR A 272 3.52 0.28 -16.09
N TYR A 273 3.64 -0.82 -15.35
CA TYR A 273 3.35 -2.15 -15.87
C TYR A 273 2.55 -2.97 -14.87
N SER A 274 1.77 -3.91 -15.40
CA SER A 274 1.08 -4.95 -14.64
C SER A 274 1.50 -6.31 -15.18
N LEU A 275 1.77 -7.24 -14.28
CA LEU A 275 2.08 -8.63 -14.52
C LEU A 275 0.98 -9.47 -13.87
N TYR A 276 0.29 -10.27 -14.70
CA TYR A 276 -0.77 -11.17 -14.30
C TYR A 276 -0.27 -12.59 -14.55
N THR A 277 0.08 -13.32 -13.50
CA THR A 277 0.62 -14.69 -13.59
C THR A 277 -0.28 -15.67 -12.87
N PRO A 278 -0.26 -16.95 -13.25
CA PRO A 278 -0.78 -18.04 -12.43
C PRO A 278 -0.28 -18.00 -10.98
N LEU A 279 -1.07 -18.51 -10.03
CA LEU A 279 -0.70 -18.44 -8.61
C LEU A 279 0.51 -19.32 -8.27
N ASP A 280 0.68 -20.43 -8.99
CA ASP A 280 1.82 -21.35 -8.86
C ASP A 280 3.17 -20.68 -9.18
N PHE A 281 3.18 -19.60 -9.97
CA PHE A 281 4.37 -18.82 -10.28
C PHE A 281 5.09 -18.35 -9.01
N VAL A 282 4.34 -17.98 -7.97
CA VAL A 282 4.87 -17.54 -6.67
C VAL A 282 4.66 -18.57 -5.54
N ALA A 283 4.32 -19.82 -5.88
CA ALA A 283 4.09 -20.84 -4.87
C ALA A 283 5.37 -21.24 -4.13
N GLY A 284 5.23 -21.43 -2.81
CA GLY A 284 6.31 -21.92 -1.94
C GLY A 284 7.35 -20.87 -1.53
N ILE A 285 7.16 -19.60 -1.86
CA ILE A 285 8.06 -18.50 -1.47
C ILE A 285 7.34 -17.46 -0.61
N ASP A 286 8.10 -16.76 0.23
CA ASP A 286 7.55 -15.67 1.03
C ASP A 286 7.17 -14.45 0.17
N VAL A 287 6.43 -13.51 0.76
CA VAL A 287 5.93 -12.32 0.06
C VAL A 287 7.06 -11.42 -0.47
N ALA A 288 8.18 -11.27 0.25
CA ALA A 288 9.29 -10.45 -0.21
C ALA A 288 9.98 -11.08 -1.42
N SER A 289 10.16 -12.40 -1.39
CA SER A 289 10.67 -13.20 -2.50
C SER A 289 9.71 -13.16 -3.70
N SER A 290 8.39 -13.15 -3.48
CA SER A 290 7.37 -12.95 -4.53
C SER A 290 7.55 -11.61 -5.26
N TYR A 291 7.76 -10.51 -4.55
CA TYR A 291 8.07 -9.21 -5.18
C TYR A 291 9.35 -9.30 -6.02
N ARG A 292 10.44 -9.86 -5.47
CA ARG A 292 11.71 -10.00 -6.18
C ARG A 292 11.61 -10.86 -7.43
N LEU A 293 10.88 -11.98 -7.36
CA LEU A 293 10.62 -12.84 -8.51
C LEU A 293 9.90 -12.05 -9.61
N CYS A 294 8.79 -11.39 -9.28
CA CYS A 294 7.98 -10.65 -10.26
C CYS A 294 8.71 -9.45 -10.88
N ASP A 295 9.58 -8.77 -10.13
CA ASP A 295 10.34 -7.60 -10.61
C ASP A 295 11.68 -7.95 -11.27
N ARG A 296 12.10 -9.22 -11.25
CA ARG A 296 13.40 -9.65 -11.76
C ARG A 296 13.66 -9.21 -13.20
N TRP A 297 12.68 -9.43 -14.09
CA TRP A 297 12.80 -9.07 -15.50
C TRP A 297 13.06 -7.56 -15.67
N LEU A 298 12.39 -6.73 -14.85
CA LEU A 298 12.51 -5.28 -14.90
C LEU A 298 13.90 -4.84 -14.43
N VAL A 299 14.38 -5.40 -13.33
CA VAL A 299 15.73 -5.13 -12.81
C VAL A 299 16.78 -5.46 -13.86
N GLU A 300 16.69 -6.62 -14.50
CA GLU A 300 17.61 -7.04 -15.55
C GLU A 300 17.53 -6.13 -16.79
N ALA A 301 16.31 -5.77 -17.22
CA ALA A 301 16.11 -4.86 -18.34
C ALA A 301 16.73 -3.47 -18.08
N LEU A 302 16.48 -2.89 -16.91
CA LEU A 302 17.01 -1.58 -16.54
C LEU A 302 18.54 -1.59 -16.33
N ARG A 303 19.12 -2.69 -15.87
CA ARG A 303 20.59 -2.86 -15.85
C ARG A 303 21.20 -2.80 -17.24
N GLY A 304 20.47 -3.26 -18.26
CA GLY A 304 20.84 -3.11 -19.66
C GLY A 304 20.95 -1.65 -20.13
N LEU A 305 20.42 -0.68 -19.37
CA LEU A 305 20.56 0.76 -19.61
C LEU A 305 21.76 1.38 -18.85
N GLY A 306 22.60 0.57 -18.21
CA GLY A 306 23.76 1.05 -17.44
C GLY A 306 23.44 1.47 -16.00
N LEU A 307 22.24 1.16 -15.49
CA LEU A 307 21.84 1.44 -14.12
C LEU A 307 22.23 0.27 -13.18
N ASP A 308 22.76 0.57 -11.99
CA ASP A 308 22.92 -0.41 -10.91
C ASP A 308 21.59 -0.54 -10.14
N VAL A 309 20.66 -1.28 -10.74
CA VAL A 309 19.32 -1.49 -10.17
C VAL A 309 19.32 -2.63 -9.15
N ARG A 310 18.67 -2.39 -8.01
CA ARG A 310 18.53 -3.33 -6.89
C ARG A 310 17.16 -3.20 -6.21
N PHE A 311 16.77 -4.25 -5.51
CA PHE A 311 15.62 -4.23 -4.60
C PHE A 311 15.95 -3.42 -3.33
N ALA A 312 14.96 -2.68 -2.83
CA ALA A 312 15.04 -1.94 -1.60
C ALA A 312 13.78 -2.16 -0.75
N GLY A 313 13.96 -2.46 0.55
CA GLY A 313 12.85 -2.74 1.44
C GLY A 313 12.00 -3.92 0.97
N LEU A 314 10.67 -3.83 1.16
CA LEU A 314 9.73 -4.88 0.82
C LEU A 314 9.40 -4.93 -0.69
N ASN A 315 9.17 -3.78 -1.31
CA ASN A 315 8.53 -3.67 -2.61
C ASN A 315 9.09 -2.52 -3.47
N ASP A 316 10.22 -1.92 -3.12
CA ASP A 316 10.80 -0.81 -3.88
C ASP A 316 11.93 -1.27 -4.80
N ILE A 317 12.05 -0.57 -5.94
CA ILE A 317 13.16 -0.70 -6.88
C ILE A 317 13.95 0.60 -6.84
N ALA A 318 15.28 0.49 -6.70
CA ALA A 318 16.18 1.64 -6.61
C ALA A 318 17.45 1.43 -7.43
N SER A 319 18.13 2.52 -7.75
CA SER A 319 19.44 2.54 -8.39
C SER A 319 20.51 3.15 -7.48
N GLN A 320 21.73 3.31 -8.00
CA GLN A 320 22.78 4.13 -7.37
C GLN A 320 22.33 5.59 -7.10
N TYR A 321 21.39 6.12 -7.87
CA TYR A 321 20.93 7.50 -7.75
C TYR A 321 19.79 7.66 -6.75
N GLY A 322 18.83 6.74 -6.74
CA GLY A 322 17.71 6.80 -5.80
C GLY A 322 16.61 5.79 -6.12
N LYS A 323 15.45 5.98 -5.48
CA LYS A 323 14.25 5.16 -5.74
C LYS A 323 13.75 5.43 -7.16
N ILE A 324 13.52 4.35 -7.93
CA ILE A 324 12.92 4.37 -9.27
C ILE A 324 11.41 4.20 -9.17
N GLY A 325 10.94 3.23 -8.39
CA GLY A 325 9.53 2.87 -8.34
C GLY A 325 9.20 1.95 -7.17
N GLY A 326 7.92 1.59 -7.08
CA GLY A 326 7.42 0.66 -6.09
C GLY A 326 6.35 -0.25 -6.67
N ALA A 327 6.34 -1.48 -6.19
CA ALA A 327 5.41 -2.53 -6.60
C ALA A 327 4.25 -2.68 -5.62
N ALA A 328 3.13 -3.22 -6.08
CA ALA A 328 2.09 -3.74 -5.22
C ALA A 328 1.56 -5.06 -5.79
N GLN A 329 1.24 -5.99 -4.89
CA GLN A 329 0.75 -7.32 -5.23
C GLN A 329 -0.62 -7.61 -4.62
N ARG A 330 -1.39 -8.46 -5.30
CA ARG A 330 -2.57 -9.14 -4.76
C ARG A 330 -2.71 -10.52 -5.37
N ARG A 331 -3.08 -11.50 -4.55
CA ARG A 331 -3.45 -12.85 -4.97
C ARG A 331 -4.94 -12.93 -5.27
N PHE A 332 -5.27 -13.63 -6.34
CA PHE A 332 -6.62 -13.94 -6.78
C PHE A 332 -6.73 -15.46 -6.82
N PRO A 333 -7.44 -16.09 -5.88
CA PRO A 333 -7.60 -17.54 -5.89
C PRO A 333 -8.26 -18.01 -7.18
N ALA A 334 -8.08 -19.30 -7.46
CA ALA A 334 -8.91 -19.99 -8.43
C ALA A 334 -10.40 -19.79 -8.07
N PRO A 335 -11.27 -19.45 -9.03
CA PRO A 335 -12.70 -19.46 -8.77
C PRO A 335 -13.10 -20.86 -8.33
N HIS A 336 -13.81 -20.97 -7.21
CA HIS A 336 -14.50 -22.21 -6.87
C HIS A 336 -15.81 -22.27 -7.66
N ALA A 337 -16.25 -23.47 -8.05
CA ALA A 337 -17.60 -23.65 -8.59
C ALA A 337 -18.59 -23.05 -7.59
N ALA A 338 -19.39 -22.09 -8.04
CA ALA A 338 -20.30 -21.36 -7.15
C ALA A 338 -21.22 -22.34 -6.42
N ALA A 339 -21.21 -22.34 -5.10
CA ALA A 339 -22.13 -23.13 -4.28
C ALA A 339 -23.59 -22.64 -4.39
N HIS A 340 -23.86 -21.54 -5.10
CA HIS A 340 -25.19 -20.92 -5.17
C HIS A 340 -25.53 -20.45 -6.60
N GLY A 341 -26.09 -21.35 -7.41
CA GLY A 341 -27.21 -21.17 -8.35
C GLY A 341 -27.20 -20.07 -9.43
N GLY A 342 -26.21 -19.20 -9.51
CA GLY A 342 -26.10 -18.18 -10.56
C GLY A 342 -25.43 -18.72 -11.81
N ALA A 343 -25.86 -18.25 -12.99
CA ALA A 343 -25.24 -18.57 -14.27
C ALA A 343 -23.81 -18.00 -14.35
N ALA A 344 -22.85 -18.68 -13.73
CA ALA A 344 -21.43 -18.43 -13.91
C ALA A 344 -20.95 -19.15 -15.18
N ALA A 345 -20.10 -18.47 -15.96
CA ALA A 345 -19.34 -19.11 -17.04
C ALA A 345 -18.65 -20.38 -16.52
N PRO A 346 -18.48 -21.43 -17.35
CA PRO A 346 -17.85 -22.67 -16.92
C PRO A 346 -16.50 -22.39 -16.29
N VAL A 347 -16.39 -22.64 -14.98
CA VAL A 347 -15.13 -22.53 -14.23
C VAL A 347 -14.36 -23.81 -14.48
N ALA A 348 -13.15 -23.70 -15.04
CA ALA A 348 -12.27 -24.85 -15.18
C ALA A 348 -11.99 -25.44 -13.79
N THR A 349 -12.16 -26.76 -13.64
CA THR A 349 -11.93 -27.47 -12.36
C THR A 349 -10.48 -27.37 -11.87
N ASP A 350 -9.56 -27.02 -12.77
CA ASP A 350 -8.12 -26.84 -12.52
C ASP A 350 -7.68 -25.37 -12.70
N ALA A 351 -8.56 -24.41 -12.42
CA ALA A 351 -8.23 -22.99 -12.57
C ALA A 351 -6.98 -22.62 -11.72
N PRO A 352 -6.01 -21.89 -12.29
CA PRO A 352 -4.69 -21.75 -11.69
C PRO A 352 -4.62 -20.74 -10.53
N GLY A 353 -5.66 -19.92 -10.32
CA GLY A 353 -5.53 -18.68 -9.57
C GLY A 353 -4.56 -17.72 -10.25
N ALA A 354 -4.35 -16.54 -9.66
CA ALA A 354 -3.43 -15.54 -10.19
C ALA A 354 -2.77 -14.69 -9.12
N VAL A 355 -1.67 -14.07 -9.51
CA VAL A 355 -1.07 -12.92 -8.86
C VAL A 355 -1.17 -11.75 -9.82
N LEU A 356 -1.70 -10.63 -9.32
CA LEU A 356 -1.47 -9.32 -9.90
C LEU A 356 -0.25 -8.72 -9.21
N HIS A 357 0.78 -8.41 -9.98
CA HIS A 357 1.92 -7.60 -9.57
C HIS A 357 2.00 -6.39 -10.48
N HIS A 358 1.87 -5.18 -9.95
CA HIS A 358 2.02 -3.97 -10.75
C HIS A 358 3.05 -3.02 -10.15
N VAL A 359 3.67 -2.22 -11.00
CA VAL A 359 4.72 -1.28 -10.62
C VAL A 359 4.48 0.04 -11.29
N THR A 360 4.63 1.11 -10.51
CA THR A 360 4.75 2.46 -11.02
C THR A 360 6.17 2.94 -10.80
N MET A 361 6.86 3.27 -11.90
CA MET A 361 8.18 3.89 -11.90
C MET A 361 8.04 5.38 -12.22
N ALA A 362 8.69 6.21 -11.44
CA ALA A 362 8.78 7.64 -11.72
C ALA A 362 9.67 7.87 -12.94
N TYR A 363 9.11 8.53 -13.95
CA TYR A 363 9.84 9.00 -15.12
C TYR A 363 10.13 10.50 -15.04
N ASP A 364 9.20 11.29 -14.51
CA ASP A 364 9.36 12.69 -14.13
C ASP A 364 8.51 13.00 -12.88
N ILE A 365 8.67 14.15 -12.23
CA ILE A 365 7.88 14.50 -11.04
C ILE A 365 7.67 16.02 -10.85
N ASP A 366 6.41 16.43 -10.71
CA ASP A 366 6.07 17.73 -10.10
C ASP A 366 5.91 17.55 -8.59
N ALA A 367 7.02 17.72 -7.87
CA ALA A 367 7.06 17.55 -6.43
C ALA A 367 6.18 18.59 -5.71
N ALA A 368 6.06 19.81 -6.24
CA ALA A 368 5.29 20.87 -5.60
C ALA A 368 3.79 20.56 -5.67
N LYS A 369 3.31 20.13 -6.83
CA LYS A 369 1.92 19.71 -7.04
C LYS A 369 1.57 18.49 -6.21
N MET A 370 2.44 17.47 -6.21
CA MET A 370 2.29 16.29 -5.37
C MET A 370 2.11 16.65 -3.88
N THR A 371 2.95 17.54 -3.33
CA THR A 371 2.88 17.91 -1.91
C THR A 371 1.65 18.74 -1.54
N ARG A 372 0.99 19.40 -2.50
CA ARG A 372 -0.28 20.10 -2.25
C ARG A 372 -1.48 19.15 -2.22
N VAL A 373 -1.39 18.05 -2.98
CA VAL A 373 -2.50 17.12 -3.20
C VAL A 373 -2.46 15.98 -2.19
N LEU A 374 -1.29 15.45 -1.87
CA LEU A 374 -1.13 14.34 -0.92
C LEU A 374 -0.97 14.85 0.50
N ASN A 375 -1.69 14.23 1.43
CA ASN A 375 -1.47 14.41 2.86
C ASN A 375 -0.35 13.46 3.31
N VAL A 376 0.86 14.01 3.48
CA VAL A 376 2.03 13.23 3.91
C VAL A 376 2.18 13.34 5.42
N SER A 377 1.82 12.27 6.14
CA SER A 377 1.98 12.20 7.59
C SER A 377 3.42 12.52 8.05
N GLY A 378 3.54 13.14 9.23
CA GLY A 378 4.83 13.36 9.89
C GLY A 378 5.61 12.05 10.13
N GLU A 379 4.93 10.95 10.46
CA GLU A 379 5.54 9.64 10.73
C GLU A 379 6.18 9.01 9.47
N LYS A 380 5.54 9.12 8.31
CA LYS A 380 6.16 8.74 7.01
C LYS A 380 7.39 9.59 6.69
N THR A 381 7.44 10.81 7.21
CA THR A 381 8.50 11.80 6.94
C THR A 381 9.67 11.68 7.91
N SER A 382 9.45 11.36 9.20
CA SER A 382 10.49 11.24 10.23
C SER A 382 11.55 10.18 9.90
N ASP A 383 11.13 9.05 9.34
CA ASP A 383 11.99 7.95 8.92
C ASP A 383 12.79 8.27 7.61
N LYS A 384 12.33 9.27 6.86
CA LYS A 384 13.05 9.86 5.71
C LYS A 384 13.90 11.07 6.13
N ALA A 385 13.52 11.78 7.19
CA ALA A 385 14.23 12.94 7.73
C ALA A 385 15.61 12.56 8.32
N VAL A 386 15.79 11.31 8.72
CA VAL A 386 17.09 10.76 9.15
C VAL A 386 17.96 10.27 7.95
N ARG A 387 17.46 10.32 6.71
CA ARG A 387 18.23 10.05 5.48
C ARG A 387 18.12 11.20 4.46
N SER A 388 18.91 12.22 4.75
CA SER A 388 19.34 13.33 3.88
C SER A 388 18.27 14.31 3.41
N ALA A 389 18.48 15.56 3.80
CA ALA A 389 18.08 16.71 3.01
C ALA A 389 18.37 16.44 1.52
N VAL A 390 17.32 16.36 0.70
CA VAL A 390 17.39 16.31 -0.77
C VAL A 390 17.93 15.00 -1.40
N LYS A 391 17.41 13.83 -1.02
CA LYS A 391 17.27 12.73 -2.00
C LYS A 391 15.80 12.48 -2.32
N ARG A 392 15.31 13.25 -3.31
CA ARG A 392 14.00 13.08 -3.95
C ARG A 392 13.96 11.73 -4.67
N VAL A 393 12.76 11.25 -5.01
CA VAL A 393 12.61 10.26 -6.09
C VAL A 393 13.42 10.80 -7.27
N ASP A 394 14.40 10.03 -7.75
CA ASP A 394 15.26 10.43 -8.86
C ASP A 394 14.66 9.79 -10.11
N PRO A 395 13.93 10.52 -10.96
CA PRO A 395 13.15 9.89 -12.01
C PRO A 395 14.02 9.24 -13.09
N LEU A 396 13.47 8.27 -13.82
CA LEU A 396 14.22 7.58 -14.88
C LEU A 396 14.78 8.53 -15.94
N ARG A 397 14.13 9.68 -16.19
CA ARG A 397 14.62 10.70 -17.12
C ARG A 397 15.99 11.25 -16.70
N SER A 398 16.18 11.61 -15.43
CA SER A 398 17.48 12.12 -14.94
C SER A 398 18.51 11.02 -14.79
N GLN A 399 18.10 9.79 -14.44
CA GLN A 399 19.02 8.67 -14.27
C GLN A 399 19.57 8.14 -15.60
N THR A 400 18.80 8.20 -16.68
CA THR A 400 19.16 7.62 -17.98
C THR A 400 19.48 8.65 -19.06
N GLY A 401 18.93 9.87 -18.96
CA GLY A 401 18.95 10.85 -20.05
C GLY A 401 18.05 10.49 -21.24
N MET A 402 17.36 9.34 -21.19
CA MET A 402 16.51 8.84 -22.28
C MET A 402 15.11 9.43 -22.19
N THR A 403 14.44 9.52 -23.33
CA THR A 403 13.01 9.80 -23.39
C THR A 403 12.20 8.62 -22.85
N ARG A 404 10.97 8.89 -22.39
CA ARG A 404 10.06 7.86 -21.88
C ARG A 404 9.81 6.76 -22.90
N ALA A 405 9.63 7.15 -24.16
CA ALA A 405 9.39 6.23 -25.27
C ALA A 405 10.57 5.30 -25.50
N GLU A 406 11.81 5.78 -25.41
CA GLU A 406 13.01 4.95 -25.56
C GLU A 406 13.14 3.95 -24.40
N VAL A 407 12.87 4.38 -23.16
CA VAL A 407 12.87 3.46 -22.00
C VAL A 407 11.81 2.37 -22.18
N VAL A 408 10.57 2.75 -22.54
CA VAL A 408 9.49 1.77 -22.80
C VAL A 408 9.84 0.82 -23.94
N ALA A 409 10.39 1.34 -25.04
CA ALA A 409 10.82 0.53 -26.17
C ALA A 409 11.91 -0.48 -25.77
N HIS A 410 12.87 -0.07 -24.94
CA HIS A 410 13.89 -0.96 -24.39
C HIS A 410 13.29 -2.08 -23.52
N LEU A 411 12.36 -1.75 -22.63
CA LEU A 411 11.67 -2.74 -21.78
C LEU A 411 10.89 -3.76 -22.63
N LEU A 412 10.18 -3.30 -23.66
CA LEU A 412 9.46 -4.17 -24.60
C LEU A 412 10.40 -5.05 -25.41
N ALA A 413 11.52 -4.50 -25.90
CA ALA A 413 12.53 -5.24 -26.63
C ALA A 413 13.16 -6.35 -25.76
N TYR A 414 13.47 -6.04 -24.50
CA TYR A 414 13.94 -7.02 -23.53
C TYR A 414 12.93 -8.17 -23.36
N CYS A 415 11.65 -7.87 -23.11
CA CYS A 415 10.61 -8.89 -22.93
C CYS A 415 10.47 -9.79 -24.17
N ARG A 416 10.45 -9.20 -25.36
CA ARG A 416 10.34 -9.94 -26.64
C ARG A 416 11.56 -10.84 -26.88
N ALA A 417 12.75 -10.36 -26.55
CA ALA A 417 13.98 -11.14 -26.65
C ALA A 417 13.96 -12.35 -25.71
N GLN A 418 13.47 -12.20 -24.48
CA GLN A 418 13.33 -13.31 -23.53
C GLN A 418 12.29 -14.33 -24.02
N ALA A 419 11.12 -13.86 -24.46
CA ALA A 419 10.06 -14.72 -24.99
C ALA A 419 10.47 -15.48 -26.27
N SER A 420 11.47 -14.99 -27.02
CA SER A 420 11.98 -15.67 -28.23
C SER A 420 13.09 -16.68 -27.94
N ARG A 421 13.70 -16.64 -26.74
CA ARG A 421 14.79 -17.54 -26.32
C ARG A 421 14.30 -18.78 -25.57
N ALA A 422 13.12 -18.67 -24.94
CA ALA A 422 12.45 -19.74 -24.21
C ALA A 422 11.58 -20.57 -25.15
#